data_AF-A0A975MD95-F1
#
_entry.id   AF-A0A975MD95-F1
#
_cell.length_a   1.000
_cell.length_b   1.000
_cell.length_c   1.000
_cell.angle_alpha   90.00
_cell.angle_beta   90.00
_cell.angle_gamma   90.00
#
_symmetry.space_group_name_H-M   'P 1'
#
loop_
_entity.id
_entity.type
_entity.pdbx_description
1 polymer ?
#
loop_
_entity_poly.entity_id
_entity_poly.type
_entity_poly.pdbx_seq_one_letter_code
_entity_poly.pdbx_strand_id
1 'polypeptide(L)'
;MRQIGSYIVAASIIFLTGCVEENPPVASRLAHYTPFDLKTRPQFSRYQEVVGSYLRREALGGDSQACVIGMTRGSRDTDMVWVIWRGGNRLIQWFSGEDNLELSSRNLSLTDDVVPTDADIGTSTYLESRAWVNELERLCKQHGRCVSATAA
;
A
#
# COMPACT_ATOMS: atom_id res chain seq x y z
N MET A 1 15.42 -67.84 40.70
CA MET A 1 14.01 -67.42 40.81
C MET A 1 13.94 -65.91 40.63
N ARG A 2 13.03 -65.44 39.75
CA ARG A 2 12.34 -64.12 39.65
C ARG A 2 12.95 -62.92 40.43
N GLN A 3 13.04 -61.71 39.89
CA GLN A 3 11.94 -60.98 39.24
C GLN A 3 12.45 -59.70 38.55
N ILE A 4 11.78 -59.33 37.47
CA ILE A 4 11.93 -58.13 36.63
C ILE A 4 11.41 -56.90 37.38
N GLY A 5 12.06 -55.75 37.20
CA GLY A 5 11.57 -54.45 37.63
C GLY A 5 12.03 -53.35 36.69
N SER A 6 11.36 -53.22 35.55
CA SER A 6 11.55 -52.13 34.59
C SER A 6 11.01 -50.82 35.16
N TYR A 7 11.86 -49.81 35.33
CA TYR A 7 11.42 -48.44 35.62
C TYR A 7 11.43 -47.62 34.32
N ILE A 8 10.24 -47.41 33.76
CA ILE A 8 10.01 -46.44 32.69
C ILE A 8 9.90 -45.07 33.38
N VAL A 9 10.92 -44.22 33.21
CA VAL A 9 10.84 -42.81 33.58
C VAL A 9 10.06 -42.11 32.47
N ALA A 10 8.80 -41.75 32.75
CA ALA A 10 7.96 -41.00 31.83
C ALA A 10 8.53 -39.58 31.66
N ALA A 11 8.86 -39.22 30.42
CA ALA A 11 9.25 -37.87 30.04
C ALA A 11 8.00 -36.97 30.03
N SER A 12 7.92 -36.03 30.98
CA SER A 12 6.92 -34.96 30.96
C SER A 12 7.41 -33.82 30.06
N ILE A 13 7.05 -33.87 28.78
CA ILE A 13 7.18 -32.72 27.87
C ILE A 13 5.99 -31.80 28.13
N ILE A 14 6.21 -30.71 28.85
CA ILE A 14 5.25 -29.62 29.00
C ILE A 14 5.28 -28.83 27.70
N PHE A 15 4.36 -29.13 26.77
CA PHE A 15 4.06 -28.23 25.67
C PHE A 15 3.33 -27.02 26.25
N LEU A 16 4.07 -25.92 26.47
CA LEU A 16 3.46 -24.61 26.61
C LEU A 16 2.86 -24.24 25.25
N THR A 17 1.62 -24.68 24.99
CA THR A 17 0.78 -24.02 23.98
C THR A 17 0.41 -22.66 24.57
N GLY A 18 1.32 -21.70 24.44
CA GLY A 18 0.95 -20.30 24.56
C GLY A 18 -0.13 -20.08 23.50
N CYS A 19 -1.35 -19.81 23.94
CA CYS A 19 -2.40 -19.36 23.06
C CYS A 19 -1.88 -18.09 22.39
N VAL A 20 -1.46 -18.18 21.12
CA VAL A 20 -1.40 -17.00 20.27
C VAL A 20 -2.85 -16.58 20.18
N GLU A 21 -3.18 -15.50 20.86
CA GLU A 21 -4.43 -14.79 20.64
C GLU A 21 -4.44 -14.41 19.17
N GLU A 22 -5.13 -15.21 18.35
CA GLU A 22 -5.39 -14.91 16.95
C GLU A 22 -6.26 -13.67 16.95
N ASN A 23 -5.60 -12.50 16.98
CA ASN A 23 -6.24 -11.25 16.66
C ASN A 23 -6.92 -11.46 15.30
N PRO A 24 -8.25 -11.26 15.20
CA PRO A 24 -8.93 -11.40 13.93
C PRO A 24 -8.22 -10.52 12.90
N PRO A 25 -8.05 -10.98 11.65
CA PRO A 25 -7.36 -10.18 10.64
C PRO A 25 -8.04 -8.82 10.56
N VAL A 26 -7.31 -7.77 10.90
CA VAL A 26 -7.79 -6.39 10.80
C VAL A 26 -8.27 -6.22 9.36
N ALA A 27 -9.57 -5.97 9.19
CA ALA A 27 -10.15 -5.80 7.88
C ALA A 27 -9.37 -4.71 7.13
N SER A 28 -8.89 -5.03 5.92
CA SER A 28 -8.10 -4.10 5.12
C SER A 28 -8.84 -2.76 4.98
N ARG A 29 -8.14 -1.64 5.22
CA ARG A 29 -8.72 -0.29 5.02
C ARG A 29 -9.15 -0.05 3.56
N LEU A 30 -8.71 -0.90 2.63
CA LEU A 30 -9.10 -0.87 1.22
C LEU A 30 -10.25 -1.85 0.87
N ALA A 31 -10.75 -2.64 1.82
CA ALA A 31 -11.76 -3.69 1.56
C ALA A 31 -13.08 -3.15 0.99
N HIS A 32 -13.41 -1.89 1.25
CA HIS A 32 -14.63 -1.24 0.74
C HIS A 32 -14.40 -0.41 -0.52
N TYR A 33 -13.20 -0.48 -1.08
CA TYR A 33 -12.85 0.22 -2.31
C TYR A 33 -12.85 -0.76 -3.48
N THR A 34 -13.39 -0.30 -4.61
CA THR A 34 -13.34 -1.01 -5.89
C THR A 34 -12.49 -0.22 -6.87
N PRO A 35 -11.58 -0.88 -7.63
CA PRO A 35 -10.83 -0.20 -8.67
C PRO A 35 -11.74 0.34 -9.78
N PHE A 36 -11.39 1.48 -10.37
CA PHE A 36 -12.02 1.99 -11.58
C PHE A 36 -10.97 2.35 -12.64
N ASP A 37 -11.36 2.35 -13.92
CA ASP A 37 -10.48 2.80 -14.99
C ASP A 37 -10.42 4.33 -15.03
N LEU A 38 -9.23 4.89 -14.86
CA LEU A 38 -8.93 6.33 -14.92
C LEU A 38 -9.47 7.00 -16.19
N LYS A 39 -9.50 6.28 -17.33
CA LYS A 39 -10.05 6.81 -18.60
C LYS A 39 -11.56 7.05 -18.55
N THR A 40 -12.28 6.34 -17.67
CA THR A 40 -13.74 6.47 -17.52
C THR A 40 -14.13 7.59 -16.55
N ARG A 41 -13.16 8.29 -15.95
CA ARG A 41 -13.35 9.44 -15.08
C ARG A 41 -12.73 10.67 -15.73
N PRO A 42 -13.53 11.62 -16.27
CA PRO A 42 -13.02 12.76 -17.01
C PRO A 42 -11.91 13.52 -16.28
N GLN A 43 -12.06 13.73 -14.97
CA GLN A 43 -11.11 14.43 -14.12
C GLN A 43 -9.75 13.73 -13.96
N PHE A 44 -9.65 12.43 -14.25
CA PHE A 44 -8.41 11.64 -14.17
C PHE A 44 -7.97 11.08 -15.52
N SER A 45 -8.71 11.38 -16.60
CA SER A 45 -8.46 10.84 -17.94
C SER A 45 -7.08 11.21 -18.50
N ARG A 46 -6.51 12.33 -18.06
CA ARG A 46 -5.18 12.83 -18.42
C ARG A 46 -4.03 12.26 -17.55
N TYR A 47 -4.25 11.14 -16.87
CA TYR A 47 -3.26 10.54 -15.95
C TYR A 47 -1.87 10.34 -16.55
N GLN A 48 -1.78 9.94 -17.83
CA GLN A 48 -0.48 9.74 -18.49
C GLN A 48 0.31 11.05 -18.60
N GLU A 49 -0.38 12.15 -18.90
CA GLU A 49 0.25 13.46 -19.04
C GLU A 49 0.65 14.04 -17.69
N VAL A 50 -0.26 14.02 -16.71
CA VAL A 50 -0.02 14.57 -15.37
C VAL A 50 1.08 13.79 -14.65
N VAL A 51 0.94 12.46 -14.56
CA VAL A 51 1.92 11.61 -13.88
C VAL A 51 3.23 11.57 -14.67
N GLY A 52 3.18 11.48 -16.00
CA GLY A 52 4.40 11.46 -16.82
C GLY A 52 5.20 12.76 -16.72
N SER A 53 4.54 13.91 -16.66
CA SER A 53 5.20 15.21 -16.50
C SER A 53 5.81 15.39 -15.12
N TYR A 54 5.12 14.91 -14.07
CA TYR A 54 5.68 14.82 -12.73
C TYR A 54 6.94 13.96 -12.70
N LEU A 55 6.88 12.73 -13.24
CA LEU A 55 8.04 11.82 -13.24
C LEU A 55 9.24 12.39 -14.00
N ARG A 56 9.04 13.01 -15.17
CA ARG A 56 10.15 13.64 -15.93
C ARG A 56 10.86 14.72 -15.13
N ARG A 57 10.11 15.51 -14.35
CA ARG A 57 10.66 16.60 -13.55
C ARG A 57 11.41 16.07 -12.33
N GLU A 58 10.80 15.15 -11.59
CA GLU A 58 11.34 14.69 -10.31
C GLU A 58 12.40 13.58 -10.44
N ALA A 59 12.41 12.82 -11.55
CA ALA A 59 13.39 11.74 -11.73
C ALA A 59 14.79 12.22 -12.11
N LEU A 60 15.05 13.54 -12.10
CA LEU A 60 16.36 14.15 -12.33
C LEU A 60 17.05 13.66 -13.63
N GLY A 61 16.28 13.44 -14.69
CA GLY A 61 16.79 12.97 -15.98
C GLY A 61 17.03 11.46 -16.07
N GLY A 62 16.54 10.67 -15.11
CA GLY A 62 16.47 9.22 -15.22
C GLY A 62 15.15 8.74 -15.82
N ASP A 63 15.18 7.60 -16.52
CA ASP A 63 13.97 6.86 -16.86
C ASP A 63 13.23 6.47 -15.57
N SER A 64 11.92 6.63 -15.57
CA SER A 64 11.11 6.50 -14.37
C SER A 64 9.75 5.90 -14.66
N GLN A 65 9.19 5.20 -13.68
CA GLN A 65 7.91 4.53 -13.79
C GLN A 65 7.15 4.62 -12.47
N ALA A 66 5.84 4.89 -12.57
CA ALA A 66 4.91 4.83 -11.46
C ALA A 66 3.72 3.92 -11.80
N CYS A 67 3.11 3.35 -10.76
CA CYS A 67 1.82 2.69 -10.85
C CYS A 67 0.72 3.65 -10.39
N VAL A 68 -0.35 3.78 -11.17
CA VAL A 68 -1.48 4.66 -10.88
C VAL A 68 -2.74 3.82 -10.75
N ILE A 69 -3.48 3.96 -9.65
CA ILE A 69 -4.74 3.25 -9.44
C ILE A 69 -5.83 4.20 -9.00
N GLY A 70 -6.99 4.12 -9.66
CA GLY A 70 -8.22 4.76 -9.21
C GLY A 70 -9.05 3.77 -8.39
N MET A 71 -9.59 4.22 -7.26
CA MET A 71 -10.40 3.44 -6.33
C MET A 71 -11.62 4.23 -5.88
N THR A 72 -12.76 3.58 -5.69
CA THR A 72 -14.03 4.23 -5.28
C THR A 72 -14.79 3.38 -4.27
N ARG A 73 -15.56 4.01 -3.37
CA ARG A 73 -16.49 3.31 -2.45
C ARG A 73 -17.91 3.20 -3.01
N GLY A 74 -18.11 3.50 -4.30
CA GLY A 74 -19.38 3.30 -5.01
C GLY A 74 -20.08 4.59 -5.44
N SER A 75 -19.71 5.75 -4.89
CA SER A 75 -20.10 7.07 -5.41
C SER A 75 -18.89 7.83 -5.94
N ARG A 76 -19.09 8.68 -6.96
CA ARG A 76 -17.99 9.44 -7.57
C ARG A 76 -17.30 10.40 -6.60
N ASP A 77 -18.02 10.86 -5.57
CA ASP A 77 -17.46 11.74 -4.53
C ASP A 77 -16.49 11.00 -3.59
N THR A 78 -16.37 9.68 -3.74
CA THR A 78 -15.42 8.83 -3.00
C THR A 78 -14.27 8.35 -3.86
N ASP A 79 -14.14 8.88 -5.09
CA ASP A 79 -13.04 8.52 -5.99
C ASP A 79 -11.71 9.01 -5.39
N MET A 80 -10.77 8.08 -5.23
CA MET A 80 -9.41 8.32 -4.79
C MET A 80 -8.45 7.78 -5.83
N VAL A 81 -7.48 8.58 -6.27
CA VAL A 81 -6.43 8.11 -7.17
C VAL A 81 -5.11 8.13 -6.41
N TRP A 82 -4.36 7.04 -6.51
CA TRP A 82 -3.03 6.91 -5.92
C TRP A 82 -1.98 6.74 -7.01
N VAL A 83 -0.89 7.48 -6.88
CA VAL A 83 0.33 7.36 -7.68
C VAL A 83 1.42 6.78 -6.79
N ILE A 84 1.94 5.62 -7.16
CA ILE A 84 2.96 4.89 -6.41
C ILE A 84 4.24 4.92 -7.23
N TRP A 85 5.23 5.68 -6.76
CA TRP A 85 6.52 5.83 -7.41
C TRP A 85 7.66 5.39 -6.48
N ARG A 86 8.04 4.13 -6.61
CA ARG A 86 9.13 3.53 -5.82
C ARG A 86 10.49 4.17 -6.10
N GLY A 87 10.79 4.46 -7.36
CA GLY A 87 12.06 5.05 -7.77
C GLY A 87 12.35 6.42 -7.16
N GLY A 88 11.30 7.18 -6.84
CA GLY A 88 11.40 8.49 -6.18
C GLY A 88 11.02 8.48 -4.71
N ASN A 89 10.80 7.30 -4.11
CA ASN A 89 10.35 7.17 -2.73
C ASN A 89 9.03 7.92 -2.44
N ARG A 90 8.07 7.93 -3.38
CA ARG A 90 6.80 8.67 -3.25
C ARG A 90 5.55 7.80 -3.34
N LEU A 91 4.56 8.18 -2.54
CA LEU A 91 3.18 7.72 -2.59
C LEU A 91 2.27 8.96 -2.54
N ILE A 92 1.50 9.20 -3.60
CA ILE A 92 0.79 10.46 -3.78
C ILE A 92 -0.69 10.19 -3.96
N GLN A 93 -1.54 10.79 -3.12
CA GLN A 93 -2.97 10.86 -3.44
C GLN A 93 -3.19 11.99 -4.45
N TRP A 94 -3.71 11.67 -5.62
CA TRP A 94 -4.03 12.65 -6.64
C TRP A 94 -5.50 13.05 -6.54
N PHE A 95 -5.75 14.33 -6.25
CA PHE A 95 -7.09 14.88 -6.15
C PHE A 95 -7.59 15.43 -7.50
N SER A 96 -8.90 15.37 -7.70
CA SER A 96 -9.53 15.92 -8.91
C SER A 96 -9.23 17.41 -9.06
N GLY A 97 -8.78 17.81 -10.25
CA GLY A 97 -8.44 19.20 -10.57
C GLY A 97 -6.99 19.58 -10.29
N GLU A 98 -6.20 18.70 -9.67
CA GLU A 98 -4.75 18.88 -9.56
C GLU A 98 -4.08 18.46 -10.88
N ASP A 99 -3.22 19.32 -11.42
CA ASP A 99 -2.34 19.03 -12.55
C ASP A 99 -0.86 18.93 -12.12
N ASN A 100 -0.55 19.35 -10.89
CA ASN A 100 0.77 19.26 -10.29
C ASN A 100 0.77 18.37 -9.04
N LEU A 101 1.21 17.12 -9.18
CA LEU A 101 1.27 16.13 -8.11
C LEU A 101 2.22 16.50 -6.97
N GLU A 102 3.20 17.37 -7.23
CA GLU A 102 4.14 17.84 -6.21
C GLU A 102 3.43 18.61 -5.10
N LEU A 103 2.36 19.34 -5.47
CA LEU A 103 1.55 20.16 -4.56
C LEU A 103 0.41 19.38 -3.92
N SER A 104 0.29 18.07 -4.17
CA SER A 104 -0.73 17.26 -3.52
C SER A 104 -0.54 17.34 -2.01
N SER A 105 -1.64 17.61 -1.31
CA SER A 105 -1.68 17.62 0.16
C SER A 105 -1.31 16.28 0.81
N ARG A 106 -1.23 15.20 0.03
CA ARG A 106 -0.88 13.85 0.48
C ARG A 106 0.19 13.22 -0.42
N ASN A 107 1.28 13.96 -0.61
CA ASN A 107 2.51 13.49 -1.24
C ASN A 107 3.47 12.95 -0.17
N LEU A 108 3.42 11.64 0.07
CA LEU A 108 4.08 10.95 1.17
C LEU A 108 5.43 10.35 0.75
N SER A 109 6.39 10.36 1.67
CA SER A 109 7.64 9.59 1.61
C SER A 109 7.37 8.13 1.95
N LEU A 110 7.74 7.20 1.07
CA LEU A 110 7.63 5.75 1.36
C LEU A 110 8.56 5.27 2.47
N THR A 111 9.53 6.11 2.86
CA THR A 111 10.51 5.86 3.93
C THR A 111 10.10 6.54 5.22
N ASP A 112 9.71 7.81 5.17
CA ASP A 112 9.48 8.63 6.37
C ASP A 112 8.03 8.61 6.85
N ASP A 113 7.07 8.50 5.92
CA ASP A 113 5.63 8.57 6.22
C ASP A 113 4.96 7.19 6.24
N VAL A 114 5.74 6.11 6.07
CA VAL A 114 5.25 4.73 6.12
C VAL A 114 5.82 3.99 7.31
N VAL A 115 4.96 3.78 8.30
CA VAL A 115 5.31 3.15 9.58
C VAL A 115 5.14 1.62 9.55
N PRO A 116 5.81 0.87 10.45
CA PRO A 116 5.76 -0.59 10.44
C PRO A 116 4.35 -1.17 10.61
N THR A 117 3.56 -0.65 11.55
CA THR A 117 2.23 -1.18 11.90
C THR A 117 1.15 -0.10 11.93
N ASP A 118 -0.13 -0.51 11.91
CA ASP A 118 -1.24 0.45 12.06
C ASP A 118 -1.24 1.13 13.45
N ALA A 119 -0.71 0.47 14.49
CA ALA A 119 -0.60 1.05 15.83
C ALA A 119 0.35 2.25 15.85
N ASP A 120 1.40 2.24 15.02
CA ASP A 120 2.39 3.31 14.91
C ASP A 120 1.83 4.58 14.23
N ILE A 121 0.66 4.49 13.57
CA ILE A 121 -0.02 5.67 12.99
C ILE A 121 -0.52 6.59 14.11
N GLY A 122 -0.98 6.01 15.23
CA GLY A 122 -1.60 6.74 16.33
C GLY A 122 -2.77 7.61 15.85
N THR A 123 -2.68 8.91 16.08
CA THR A 123 -3.67 9.90 15.64
C THR A 123 -3.24 10.69 14.39
N SER A 124 -2.13 10.28 13.75
CA SER A 124 -1.62 11.00 12.58
C SER A 124 -2.55 10.87 11.39
N THR A 125 -2.74 11.98 10.67
CA THR A 125 -3.47 12.01 9.40
C THR A 125 -2.56 11.85 8.18
N TYR A 126 -1.23 11.78 8.39
CA TYR A 126 -0.20 11.76 7.34
C TYR A 126 0.59 10.46 7.27
N LEU A 127 0.48 9.59 8.27
CA LEU A 127 1.19 8.31 8.29
C LEU A 127 0.32 7.19 7.71
N GLU A 128 0.96 6.27 7.01
CA GLU A 128 0.34 5.05 6.52
C GLU A 128 1.11 3.82 7.00
N SER A 129 0.43 2.71 7.24
CA SER A 129 1.11 1.47 7.62
C SER A 129 1.71 0.76 6.40
N ARG A 130 2.81 0.04 6.62
CA ARG A 130 3.46 -0.78 5.60
C ARG A 130 2.50 -1.81 5.00
N ALA A 131 1.66 -2.42 5.84
CA ALA A 131 0.65 -3.40 5.41
C ALA A 131 -0.34 -2.78 4.40
N TRP A 132 -0.82 -1.56 4.68
CA TRP A 132 -1.74 -0.87 3.78
C TRP A 132 -1.07 -0.47 2.46
N VAL A 133 0.16 0.03 2.48
CA VAL A 133 0.92 0.36 1.26
C VAL A 133 1.15 -0.88 0.40
N ASN A 134 1.53 -2.01 1.02
CA ASN A 134 1.74 -3.26 0.31
C ASN A 134 0.45 -3.76 -0.39
N GLU A 135 -0.70 -3.63 0.28
CA GLU A 135 -1.99 -3.98 -0.29
C GLU A 135 -2.37 -3.06 -1.46
N LEU A 136 -2.16 -1.75 -1.30
CA LEU A 136 -2.38 -0.78 -2.37
C LEU A 136 -1.53 -1.09 -3.60
N GLU A 137 -0.28 -1.47 -3.41
CA GLU A 137 0.61 -1.87 -4.50
C GLU A 137 0.19 -3.16 -5.18
N ARG A 138 -0.23 -4.15 -4.40
CA ARG A 138 -0.77 -5.40 -4.92
C ARG A 138 -1.97 -5.13 -5.81
N LEU A 139 -2.90 -4.28 -5.35
CA LEU A 139 -4.05 -3.84 -6.12
C LEU A 139 -3.64 -3.04 -7.36
N CYS A 140 -2.68 -2.13 -7.24
CA CYS A 140 -2.19 -1.34 -8.37
C CYS A 140 -1.53 -2.21 -9.45
N LYS A 141 -0.76 -3.24 -9.06
CA LYS A 141 -0.20 -4.22 -10.02
C LYS A 141 -1.30 -5.00 -10.75
N GLN A 142 -2.43 -5.27 -10.11
CA GLN A 142 -3.53 -6.04 -10.69
C GLN A 142 -4.47 -5.21 -11.57
N HIS A 143 -4.76 -3.97 -11.15
CA HIS A 143 -5.84 -3.17 -11.72
C HIS A 143 -5.43 -1.77 -12.17
N GLY A 144 -4.23 -1.33 -11.79
CA GLY A 144 -3.71 -0.01 -12.08
C GLY A 144 -3.18 0.14 -13.51
N ARG A 145 -2.58 1.31 -13.74
CA ARG A 145 -1.93 1.70 -14.98
C ARG A 145 -0.47 2.03 -14.70
N CYS A 146 0.41 1.45 -15.49
CA CYS A 146 1.81 1.84 -15.52
C CYS A 146 1.95 3.13 -16.33
N VAL A 147 2.61 4.13 -15.75
CA VAL A 147 3.04 5.34 -16.46
C VAL A 147 4.54 5.41 -16.42
N SER A 148 5.16 5.50 -17.60
CA SER A 148 6.60 5.65 -17.76
C SER A 148 6.91 7.05 -18.28
N ALA A 149 8.03 7.59 -17.83
CA ALA A 149 8.65 8.80 -18.31
C ALA A 149 10.09 8.45 -18.70
N THR A 150 10.46 8.72 -19.95
CA THR A 150 11.85 8.63 -20.38
C THR A 150 12.56 9.94 -20.09
N ALA A 151 13.87 9.85 -19.83
CA ALA A 151 14.74 11.01 -19.86
C ALA A 151 14.58 11.75 -21.20
N ALA A 152 14.64 13.08 -21.16
CA ALA A 152 14.62 13.94 -22.35
C ALA A 152 16.04 14.11 -22.91
#